data_AF-A0A3N5FYC9-F1
#
_entry.id   AF-A0A3N5FYC9-F1
#
_cell.length_a   1.000
_cell.length_b   1.000
_cell.length_c   1.000
_cell.angle_alpha   90.00
_cell.angle_beta   90.00
_cell.angle_gamma   90.00
#
_symmetry.space_group_name_H-M   'P 1'
#
loop_
_entity.id
_entity.type
_entity.pdbx_description
1 polymer ?
#
loop_
_entity_poly.entity_id
_entity_poly.type
_entity_poly.pdbx_seq_one_letter_code
_entity_poly.pdbx_strand_id
1 'polypeptide(L)' 'MVWRAEIDGRRLRFRLAGINNQNFLMMDEETGSWWQQVSGEAIHG' A
#
# COMPACT_ATOMS: atom_id res chain seq x y z
N MET A 1 15.00 -1.41 2.76
CA MET A 1 14.30 -1.30 1.46
C MET A 1 13.27 -0.19 1.61
N VAL A 2 13.22 0.75 0.67
CA VAL A 2 12.21 1.83 0.65
C VAL A 2 11.51 1.73 -0.70
N TRP A 3 10.20 1.50 -0.69
CA TRP A 3 9.40 1.41 -1.90
C TRP A 3 8.93 2.81 -2.33
N ARG A 4 8.82 3.02 -3.64
CA ARG A 4 8.34 4.30 -4.18
C ARG A 4 6.82 4.28 -4.24
N ALA A 5 6.18 5.20 -3.53
CA ALA A 5 4.74 5.40 -3.58
C ALA A 5 4.33 6.15 -4.86
N GLU A 6 4.67 5.60 -6.03
CA GLU A 6 4.40 6.23 -7.33
C GLU A 6 3.99 5.18 -8.37
N ILE A 7 2.86 5.41 -9.03
CA ILE A 7 2.37 4.64 -10.17
C ILE A 7 2.00 5.63 -11.27
N ASP A 8 2.46 5.38 -12.50
CA ASP A 8 2.20 6.23 -13.67
C ASP A 8 2.47 7.74 -13.44
N GLY A 9 3.54 8.05 -12.69
CA GLY A 9 3.90 9.43 -12.35
C GLY A 9 3.03 10.08 -11.27
N ARG A 10 2.09 9.35 -10.68
CA ARG A 10 1.22 9.82 -9.61
C ARG A 10 1.70 9.31 -8.27
N ARG A 11 1.88 10.23 -7.33
CA ARG A 11 2.20 9.91 -5.95
C ARG A 11 0.97 9.35 -5.24
N LEU A 12 1.12 8.19 -4.61
CA LEU A 12 0.08 7.51 -3.85
C LEU A 12 0.07 7.97 -2.39
N ARG A 13 -1.12 8.08 -1.80
CA ARG A 13 -1.33 8.30 -0.37
C ARG A 13 -1.87 7.02 0.24
N PHE A 14 -1.17 6.55 1.27
CA PHE A 14 -1.56 5.35 1.99
C PHE A 14 -2.18 5.70 3.33
N ARG A 15 -3.28 5.04 3.65
CA ARG A 15 -3.85 5.00 5.01
C ARG A 15 -3.73 3.60 5.59
N LEU A 16 -3.57 3.50 6.90
CA LEU A 16 -3.59 2.22 7.60
C LEU A 16 -5.02 1.67 7.59
N ALA A 17 -5.24 0.58 6.88
CA ALA A 17 -6.54 -0.10 6.76
C ALA A 17 -6.72 -1.19 7.82
N GLY A 18 -5.62 -1.77 8.29
CA GLY A 18 -5.65 -2.79 9.34
C GLY A 18 -4.28 -3.36 9.65
N ILE A 19 -4.28 -4.31 10.58
CA ILE A 19 -3.08 -5.08 10.96
C ILE A 19 -3.44 -6.56 10.88
N ASN A 20 -2.64 -7.33 10.15
CA ASN A 20 -2.76 -8.79 10.07
C ASN A 20 -1.42 -9.42 10.41
N ASN A 21 -1.39 -10.25 11.46
CA ASN A 21 -0.18 -10.94 11.93
C ASN A 21 1.05 -9.99 12.09
N GLN A 22 0.83 -8.81 12.70
CA GLN A 22 1.81 -7.72 12.87
C GLN A 22 2.25 -7.01 11.59
N ASN A 23 1.67 -7.34 10.44
CA ASN A 23 1.92 -6.65 9.18
C ASN A 23 0.85 -5.59 8.92
N PHE A 24 1.27 -4.40 8.48
CA PHE A 24 0.33 -3.35 8.12
C PHE A 24 -0.30 -3.63 6.76
N LEU A 25 -1.62 -3.52 6.76
CA LEU A 25 -2.43 -3.51 5.57
C LEU A 25 -2.69 -2.04 5.22
N MET A 26 -2.16 -1.60 4.10
CA MET A 26 -2.21 -0.21 3.65
C MET A 26 -3.18 -0.11 2.48
N MET A 27 -4.07 0.88 2.51
CA MET A 27 -4.95 1.17 1.39
C MET A 27 -4.48 2.43 0.69
N ASP A 28 -4.28 2.34 -0.62
CA ASP A 28 -4.04 3.49 -1.49
C ASP A 28 -5.34 4.27 -1.70
N GLU A 29 -5.34 5.56 -1.39
CA GLU A 29 -6.52 6.42 -1.51
C GLU A 29 -6.84 6.79 -2.97
N GLU A 30 -5.85 6.71 -3.87
CA GLU A 30 -5.99 7.06 -5.27
C GLU A 30 -6.67 5.97 -6.09
N THR A 31 -6.31 4.71 -5.86
CA THR A 31 -6.82 3.56 -6.64
C THR A 31 -7.74 2.65 -5.84
N GLY A 32 -7.74 2.74 -4.50
CA GLY A 32 -8.43 1.79 -3.64
C GLY A 32 -7.73 0.44 -3.51
N SER A 33 -6.53 0.29 -4.07
CA SER A 33 -5.72 -0.94 -3.96
C SER A 33 -5.19 -1.15 -2.55
N TRP A 34 -5.01 -2.41 -2.18
CA TRP A 34 -4.56 -2.86 -0.87
C TRP A 34 -3.17 -3.45 -0.98
N TRP A 35 -2.32 -3.08 -0.03
CA TRP A 35 -0.90 -3.37 -0.05
C TRP A 35 -0.47 -3.97 1.28
N GLN A 36 0.53 -4.86 1.21
CA GLN A 36 1.20 -5.37 2.40
C GLN A 36 2.51 -4.63 2.64
N GLN A 37 2.75 -4.16 3.87
CA GLN A 37 3.99 -3.43 4.20
C GLN A 37 5.24 -4.28 3.98
N VAL A 38 5.20 -5.58 4.34
CA VAL A 38 6.39 -6.43 4.29
C VAL A 38 6.99 -6.58 2.89
N SER A 39 6.16 -6.77 1.85
CA SER A 39 6.64 -6.91 0.48
C SER A 39 6.61 -5.59 -0.29
N GLY A 40 5.78 -4.64 0.15
CA GLY A 40 5.52 -3.40 -0.56
C GLY A 40 4.81 -3.63 -1.89
N GLU A 41 4.01 -4.69 -2.01
CA GLU A 41 3.25 -5.03 -3.20
C GLU A 41 1.74 -4.91 -2.96
N ALA A 42 1.02 -4.61 -4.04
CA ALA A 42 -0.43 -4.71 -4.07
C ALA A 42 -0.85 -6.18 -3.97
N ILE A 43 -1.73 -6.48 -3.02
CA ILE A 43 -2.33 -7.80 -2.82
C ILE A 43 -3.76 -7.87 -3.34
N HIS A 44 -4.38 -6.71 -3.61
CA HIS A 44 -5.73 -6.58 -4.17
C HIS A 44 -5.91 -5.20 -4.80
N GLY A 45 -6.57 -5.09 -5.95
CA GLY A 45 -6.77 -3.83 -6.68
C GLY A 45 -7.25 -4.06 -8.10
#